data_AF-A0A8T4ZGQ9-F1
#
_entry.id   AF-A0A8T4ZGQ9-F1
#
_cell.length_a   1.000
_cell.length_b   1.000
_cell.length_c   1.000
_cell.angle_alpha   90.00
_cell.angle_beta   90.00
_cell.angle_gamma   90.00
#
_symmetry.space_group_name_H-M   'P 1'
#
loop_
_entity.id
_entity.type
_entity.pdbx_description
1 polymer ?
#
loop_
_entity_poly.entity_id
_entity_poly.type
_entity_poly.pdbx_seq_one_letter_code
_entity_poly.pdbx_strand_id
1 'polypeptide(L)'
;MASLEKPYLSHAMRVAMVAELHAKGWSSERIVEAFHWVSDFDESRTRYQVQHILNHGYKPFKCSTIQRLKACLEDKCQIYRRRGKNKDFNII
;
A
#
# COMPACT_ATOMS: atom_id res chain seq x y z
N MET A 1 13.15 12.32 -23.51
CA MET A 1 13.38 11.16 -22.63
C MET A 1 12.68 11.48 -21.31
N ALA A 2 11.54 10.85 -21.01
CA ALA A 2 10.85 11.11 -19.74
C ALA A 2 11.73 10.59 -18.61
N SER A 3 12.29 11.49 -17.80
CA SER A 3 12.90 11.13 -16.53
C SER A 3 11.87 10.34 -15.74
N LEU A 4 12.16 9.07 -15.42
CA LEU A 4 11.35 8.28 -14.51
C LEU A 4 11.54 8.86 -13.11
N GLU A 5 10.85 9.97 -12.82
CA GLU A 5 10.82 10.52 -11.48
C GLU A 5 10.17 9.48 -10.57
N LYS A 6 10.89 9.14 -9.49
CA LYS A 6 10.33 8.31 -8.44
C LYS A 6 9.04 8.95 -7.92
N PRO A 7 7.99 8.20 -7.64
CA PRO A 7 6.75 8.77 -7.13
C PRO A 7 6.83 9.11 -5.64
N TYR A 8 6.11 10.16 -5.24
CA TYR A 8 5.87 10.48 -3.83
C TYR A 8 4.72 9.63 -3.28
N LEU A 9 4.90 9.12 -2.05
CA LEU A 9 3.90 8.31 -1.37
C LEU A 9 3.36 9.01 -0.11
N SER A 10 2.05 9.24 -0.07
CA SER A 10 1.39 9.87 1.08
C SER A 10 1.55 9.06 2.37
N HIS A 11 1.50 9.73 3.52
CA HIS A 11 1.61 9.06 4.82
C HIS A 11 0.57 7.95 5.00
N ALA A 12 -0.69 8.19 4.62
CA ALA A 12 -1.75 7.19 4.72
C ALA A 12 -1.47 5.94 3.85
N MET A 13 -0.88 6.13 2.66
CA MET A 13 -0.49 5.01 1.80
C MET A 13 0.70 4.23 2.38
N ARG A 14 1.66 4.90 3.02
CA ARG A 14 2.76 4.23 3.74
C ARG A 14 2.22 3.32 4.83
N VAL A 15 1.29 3.82 5.65
CA VAL A 15 0.63 3.01 6.69
C VAL A 15 -0.08 1.80 6.08
N ALA A 16 -0.84 2.01 5.00
CA ALA A 16 -1.53 0.92 4.31
C ALA A 16 -0.56 -0.16 3.78
N MET A 17 0.55 0.26 3.17
CA MET A 17 1.57 -0.65 2.65
C MET A 17 2.27 -1.43 3.76
N VAL A 18 2.73 -0.76 4.81
CA VAL A 18 3.42 -1.40 5.94
C VAL A 18 2.51 -2.42 6.62
N ALA A 19 1.26 -2.06 6.90
CA ALA A 19 0.30 -2.96 7.54
C ALA A 19 0.01 -4.20 6.68
N GLU A 20 -0.17 -4.03 5.36
CA GLU A 20 -0.42 -5.13 4.42
C GLU A 20 0.80 -6.06 4.29
N LEU A 21 2.01 -5.52 4.15
CA LEU A 21 3.23 -6.33 4.01
C LEU A 21 3.55 -7.08 5.31
N HIS A 22 3.37 -6.43 6.46
CA HIS A 22 3.55 -7.08 7.75
C HIS A 22 2.55 -8.22 7.97
N ALA A 23 1.27 -8.02 7.62
CA ALA A 23 0.27 -9.09 7.70
C ALA A 23 0.59 -10.28 6.77
N LYS A 24 1.38 -10.07 5.71
CA LYS A 24 1.92 -11.13 4.84
C LYS A 24 3.20 -11.80 5.39
N GLY A 25 3.64 -11.42 6.59
CA GLY A 25 4.81 -11.99 7.26
C GLY A 25 6.14 -11.40 6.80
N TRP A 26 6.15 -10.20 6.22
CA TRP A 26 7.41 -9.54 5.87
C TRP A 26 8.09 -8.98 7.12
N SER A 27 9.41 -9.13 7.21
CA SER A 27 10.21 -8.51 8.27
C SER A 27 10.27 -6.99 8.12
N SER A 28 10.61 -6.30 9.21
CA SER A 28 10.69 -4.84 9.20
C SER A 28 11.75 -4.33 8.21
N GLU A 29 12.86 -5.05 8.07
CA GLU A 29 13.97 -4.75 7.17
C GLU A 29 13.54 -4.85 5.71
N ARG A 30 12.86 -5.94 5.35
CA ARG A 30 12.35 -6.16 4.00
C ARG A 30 11.28 -5.13 3.62
N ILE A 31 10.48 -4.69 4.60
CA ILE A 31 9.51 -3.62 4.39
C ILE A 31 10.21 -2.29 4.11
N VAL A 32 11.30 -1.96 4.81
CA VAL A 32 12.10 -0.74 4.55
C VAL A 32 12.69 -0.76 3.14
N GLU A 33 13.29 -1.88 2.72
CA GLU A 33 13.82 -2.06 1.37
C GLU A 33 12.75 -1.84 0.30
N ALA A 34 11.50 -2.27 0.57
CA ALA A 34 10.37 -2.09 -0.34
C ALA A 34 10.01 -0.63 -0.61
N PHE A 35 10.57 0.35 0.11
CA PHE A 35 10.37 1.78 -0.16
C PHE A 35 11.46 2.42 -1.03
N HIS A 36 12.52 1.72 -1.46
CA HIS A 36 13.61 2.32 -2.28
C HIS A 36 13.14 3.01 -3.58
N TRP A 37 11.97 2.66 -4.09
CA TRP A 37 11.39 3.22 -5.31
C TRP A 37 10.66 4.55 -5.11
N VAL A 38 10.40 4.99 -3.87
CA VAL A 38 9.73 6.29 -3.61
C VAL A 38 10.73 7.45 -3.63
N SER A 39 10.29 8.65 -3.98
CA SER A 39 11.17 9.80 -4.25
C SER A 39 11.89 10.35 -3.03
N ASP A 40 11.24 10.32 -1.88
CA ASP A 40 11.69 10.87 -0.60
C ASP A 40 12.23 9.76 0.32
N PHE A 41 12.69 8.64 -0.26
CA PHE A 41 13.26 7.56 0.51
C PHE A 41 14.52 8.02 1.24
N ASP A 42 14.44 7.98 2.57
CA ASP A 42 15.56 8.07 3.49
C ASP A 42 15.50 6.84 4.39
N GLU A 43 16.58 6.06 4.45
CA GLU A 43 16.56 4.75 5.12
C GLU A 43 16.28 4.89 6.62
N SER A 44 16.95 5.83 7.29
CA SER A 44 16.81 6.05 8.74
C SER A 44 15.38 6.45 9.08
N ARG A 45 14.83 7.43 8.37
CA ARG A 45 13.46 7.91 8.56
C ARG A 45 12.42 6.85 8.20
N THR A 46 12.64 6.11 7.12
CA THR A 46 11.74 5.04 6.69
C THR A 46 11.72 3.91 7.72
N ARG A 47 12.89 3.50 8.21
CA ARG A 47 13.02 2.48 9.27
C ARG A 47 12.28 2.90 10.54
N TYR A 48 12.45 4.14 10.98
CA TYR A 48 11.70 4.69 12.11
C TYR A 48 10.19 4.64 11.87
N GLN A 49 9.71 5.08 10.71
CA GLN A 49 8.28 5.06 10.36
C GLN A 49 7.72 3.64 10.33
N VAL A 50 8.43 2.70 9.69
CA VAL A 50 8.02 1.29 9.64
C VAL A 50 7.90 0.73 11.04
N GLN A 51 8.94 0.84 11.87
CA GLN A 51 8.90 0.35 13.25
C GLN A 51 7.78 0.99 14.06
N HIS A 52 7.58 2.31 13.92
CA HIS A 52 6.49 3.01 14.58
C HIS A 52 5.12 2.44 14.18
N ILE A 53 4.86 2.23 12.89
CA ILE A 53 3.60 1.66 12.39
C ILE A 53 3.41 0.22 12.90
N LEU A 54 4.47 -0.61 12.89
CA LEU A 54 4.40 -1.98 13.39
C LEU A 54 4.06 -2.04 14.88
N ASN A 55 4.69 -1.19 15.69
CA ASN A 55 4.44 -1.11 17.13
C ASN A 55 3.01 -0.68 17.46
N HIS A 56 2.35 0.09 16.59
CA HIS A 56 0.94 0.47 16.76
C HIS A 56 -0.05 -0.65 16.39
N GLY A 57 0.40 -1.73 15.74
CA GLY A 57 -0.45 -2.87 15.42
C GLY A 57 -1.57 -2.56 14.40
N TYR A 58 -1.33 -1.63 13.46
CA TYR A 58 -2.31 -1.32 12.42
C TYR A 58 -2.68 -2.57 11.62
N LYS A 59 -3.99 -2.81 11.48
CA LYS A 59 -4.51 -3.86 10.60
C LYS A 59 -4.48 -3.40 9.14
N PRO A 60 -4.32 -4.32 8.17
CA PRO A 60 -4.46 -3.99 6.75
C PRO A 60 -5.75 -3.24 6.44
N PHE A 61 -5.65 -2.24 5.56
CA PHE A 61 -6.79 -1.39 5.23
C PHE A 61 -7.81 -2.16 4.38
N LYS A 62 -9.10 -1.92 4.65
CA LYS A 62 -10.19 -2.42 3.79
C LYS A 62 -10.07 -1.81 2.39
N CYS A 63 -10.51 -2.53 1.35
CA CYS A 63 -10.53 -2.00 -0.02
C CYS A 63 -11.27 -0.66 -0.14
N SER A 64 -12.39 -0.48 0.59
CA SER A 64 -13.14 0.79 0.61
C SER A 64 -12.32 1.95 1.18
N THR A 65 -11.48 1.70 2.19
CA THR A 65 -10.55 2.69 2.73
C THR A 65 -9.49 3.07 1.69
N ILE A 66 -8.89 2.09 1.02
CA ILE A 66 -7.89 2.31 -0.03
C ILE A 66 -8.48 3.11 -1.21
N GLN A 67 -9.73 2.83 -1.58
CA GLN A 67 -10.46 3.59 -2.61
C GLN A 67 -10.69 5.04 -2.20
N ARG A 68 -11.15 5.29 -0.96
CA ARG A 68 -11.34 6.65 -0.43
C ARG A 68 -10.04 7.45 -0.39
N LEU A 69 -8.91 6.77 -0.17
CA LEU A 69 -7.57 7.36 -0.20
C LEU A 69 -7.03 7.58 -1.62
N LYS A 70 -7.80 7.28 -2.68
CA LYS A 70 -7.39 7.33 -4.09
C LYS A 70 -6.11 6.55 -4.38
N ALA A 71 -5.92 5.45 -3.65
CA ALA A 71 -4.75 4.57 -3.73
C ALA A 71 -5.10 3.17 -4.27
N CYS A 72 -6.32 2.99 -4.78
CA CYS A 72 -6.75 1.71 -5.34
C CYS A 72 -6.07 1.47 -6.68
N LEU A 73 -5.63 0.25 -6.93
CA LEU A 73 -5.06 -0.15 -8.22
C LEU A 73 -6.16 -0.44 -9.28
N GLU A 74 -7.43 -0.34 -8.90
CA GLU A 74 -8.60 -0.52 -9.77
C GLU A 74 -8.46 -1.79 -10.63
N ASP A 75 -8.55 -1.67 -11.95
CA ASP A 75 -8.49 -2.80 -12.88
C ASP A 75 -7.15 -3.54 -12.86
N LYS A 76 -6.09 -2.99 -12.28
CA LYS A 76 -4.83 -3.71 -12.06
C LYS A 76 -4.89 -4.64 -10.84
N CYS A 77 -5.87 -4.48 -9.94
CA CYS A 77 -6.09 -5.35 -8.79
C CYS A 77 -7.05 -6.51 -9.10
N GLN A 78 -6.58 -7.74 -8.91
CA GLN A 78 -7.41 -8.94 -9.09
C GLN A 78 -8.64 -8.97 -8.18
N ILE A 79 -8.54 -8.49 -6.94
CA ILE A 79 -9.66 -8.43 -6.00
C ILE A 79 -10.73 -7.45 -6.49
N TYR A 80 -10.30 -6.28 -6.97
CA TYR A 80 -11.20 -5.27 -7.53
C TYR A 80 -11.96 -5.82 -8.75
N ARG A 81 -11.23 -6.40 -9.72
CA ARG A 81 -11.83 -7.03 -10.91
C ARG A 81 -12.84 -8.11 -10.55
N ARG A 82 -12.52 -8.98 -9.59
CA ARG A 82 -13.44 -10.05 -9.13
C ARG A 82 -14.71 -9.48 -8.50
N ARG A 83 -14.60 -8.42 -7.69
CA ARG A 83 -15.76 -7.76 -7.07
C ARG A 83 -16.63 -6.99 -8.07
N GLY A 84 -16.02 -6.42 -9.12
CA GLY A 84 -16.75 -5.78 -10.22
C GLY A 84 -17.62 -6.77 -10.99
N LYS A 85 -17.04 -7.92 -11.38
CA LYS A 85 -17.78 -8.99 -12.09
C LYS A 85 -18.96 -9.57 -11.29
N ASN A 86 -18.90 -9.56 -9.96
CA ASN A 86 -20.01 -9.99 -9.11
C ASN A 86 -21.17 -9.00 -9.07
N LYS A 87 -21.01 -7.75 -9.51
CA LYS A 87 -22.11 -6.80 -9.65
C LYS A 87 -22.88 -7.02 -10.96
N ASP A 88 -22.18 -7.45 -12.01
CA ASP A 88 -22.77 -7.71 -13.33
C ASP A 88 -23.66 -8.96 -13.36
N PHE A 89 -23.55 -9.85 -12.36
CA PHE A 89 -24.36 -11.07 -12.23
C PHE A 89 -25.65 -10.88 -11.41
N ASN A 90 -25.90 -9.68 -10.86
CA ASN A 90 -27.12 -9.36 -10.09
C ASN A 90 -28.08 -8.43 -10.85
N ILE A 91 -28.02 -8.42 -12.19
CA ILE A 91 -29.03 -7.80 -13.05
C ILE A 91 -29.70 -8.90 -13.88
N ILE A 92 -30.43 -9.80 -13.22
CA ILE A 92 -31.61 -10.51 -13.76
C ILE A 92 -32.52 -10.86 -12.58
#